data_AF-A0A8T5H3V3-F1
#
_entry.id   AF-A0A8T5H3V3-F1
#
_cell.length_a   1.000
_cell.length_b   1.000
_cell.length_c   1.000
_cell.angle_alpha   90.00
_cell.angle_beta   90.00
_cell.angle_gamma   90.00
#
_symmetry.space_group_name_H-M   'P 1'
#
loop_
_entity.id
_entity.type
_entity.pdbx_description
1 polymer ?
#
loop_
_entity_poly.entity_id
_entity_poly.type
_entity_poly.pdbx_seq_one_letter_code
_entity_poly.pdbx_strand_id
1 'polypeptide(L)'
;WDYGYWVQNGFERASVLDGANRIKYWNFLMGRHVLTGQTQEEALEFLSAHETTHYLIVADEIGKYTAYSSIGSDADFDRYSWITPFRINPTRMQERRDGLTLVYEGGYVLDDDFIWDGIVFPKQQAGIASVSIPVLQSVDNESGEELITFEQPSVTLVYGGRPAQVPLECLYVNGEMVWFPEEGYKGCLRIIPTLQGSGQIENPIGAGLFVSEDGVRALWTNLYLFEQNNPKFDTSAFSLVYGEDDTFAPISMYQGRIIGPQKIWEINYPEGFTVDEETKQKYLGGNELLPDYFFDVN
;
A
#
# COMPACT_ATOMS: atom_id res chain seq x y z
N TRP A 1 13.33 -0.53 -10.58
CA TRP A 1 14.35 -0.11 -11.57
C TRP A 1 15.25 0.99 -11.03
N ASP A 2 14.72 2.03 -10.39
CA ASP A 2 15.52 3.17 -9.90
C ASP A 2 16.71 2.76 -9.01
N TYR A 3 16.58 1.71 -8.20
CA TYR A 3 17.63 1.28 -7.26
C TYR A 3 18.61 0.23 -7.83
N GLY A 4 18.44 -0.23 -9.06
CA GLY A 4 19.26 -1.32 -9.60
C GLY A 4 20.76 -1.01 -9.65
N TYR A 5 21.13 0.22 -10.04
CA TYR A 5 22.54 0.63 -10.05
C TYR A 5 23.16 0.61 -8.64
N TRP A 6 22.36 0.93 -7.62
CA TRP A 6 22.80 0.93 -6.23
C TRP A 6 22.98 -0.51 -5.73
N VAL A 7 22.10 -1.43 -6.13
CA VAL A 7 22.26 -2.87 -5.85
C VAL A 7 23.52 -3.44 -6.53
N GLN A 8 23.73 -3.10 -7.80
CA GLN A 8 24.87 -3.57 -8.59
C GLN A 8 26.21 -3.06 -8.05
N ASN A 9 26.33 -1.76 -7.77
CA ASN A 9 27.61 -1.16 -7.39
C ASN A 9 27.82 -1.05 -5.89
N GLY A 10 26.76 -0.81 -5.12
CA GLY A 10 26.82 -0.62 -3.67
C GLY A 10 26.83 -1.94 -2.90
N PHE A 11 26.08 -2.94 -3.38
CA PHE A 11 25.98 -4.25 -2.72
C PHE A 11 26.66 -5.38 -3.49
N GLU A 12 27.21 -5.10 -4.68
CA GLU A 12 27.85 -6.10 -5.54
C GLU A 12 26.93 -7.30 -5.82
N ARG A 13 25.67 -7.01 -6.22
CA ARG A 13 24.66 -8.03 -6.56
C ARG A 13 24.02 -7.75 -7.91
N ALA A 14 23.63 -8.81 -8.61
CA ALA A 14 22.83 -8.68 -9.83
C ALA A 14 21.45 -8.11 -9.51
N SER A 15 20.89 -7.33 -10.43
CA SER A 15 19.51 -6.84 -10.34
C SER A 15 18.75 -7.21 -11.61
N VAL A 16 17.46 -7.52 -11.48
CA VAL A 16 16.58 -7.80 -12.63
C VAL A 16 16.40 -6.55 -13.49
N LEU A 17 16.24 -5.40 -12.83
CA LEU A 17 16.05 -4.10 -13.45
C LEU A 17 17.07 -3.09 -12.93
N ASP A 18 17.36 -2.08 -13.74
CA ASP A 18 18.16 -0.93 -13.35
C ASP A 18 17.70 0.37 -14.01
N GLY A 19 18.33 1.48 -13.62
CA GLY A 19 17.96 2.82 -14.08
C GLY A 19 18.24 3.09 -15.57
N ALA A 20 18.92 2.19 -16.30
CA ALA A 20 19.09 2.35 -17.73
C ALA A 20 17.79 2.05 -18.50
N ASN A 21 16.84 1.33 -17.89
CA ASN A 21 15.52 1.03 -18.46
C ASN A 21 15.59 0.48 -19.91
N ARG A 22 16.62 -0.35 -20.18
CA ARG A 22 16.90 -0.85 -21.54
C ARG A 22 15.76 -1.70 -22.09
N ILE A 23 15.16 -2.54 -21.24
CA ILE A 23 13.99 -3.36 -21.56
C ILE A 23 12.82 -2.80 -20.76
N LYS A 24 12.12 -1.83 -21.37
CA LYS A 24 10.93 -1.17 -20.79
C LYS A 24 9.81 -2.16 -20.52
N TYR A 25 9.71 -3.21 -21.34
CA TYR A 25 8.74 -4.28 -21.13
C TYR A 25 8.89 -4.95 -19.74
N TRP A 26 10.12 -5.12 -19.24
CA TRP A 26 10.30 -5.67 -17.90
C TRP A 26 9.91 -4.69 -16.79
N ASN A 27 9.96 -3.38 -17.03
CA ASN A 27 9.38 -2.41 -16.09
C ASN A 27 7.86 -2.51 -16.06
N PHE A 28 7.21 -2.69 -17.22
CA PHE A 28 5.78 -2.99 -17.31
C PHE A 28 5.44 -4.24 -16.49
N LEU A 29 6.13 -5.35 -16.73
CA LEU A 29 5.90 -6.61 -16.03
C LEU A 29 6.17 -6.51 -14.52
N MET A 30 7.24 -5.82 -14.10
CA MET A 30 7.52 -5.57 -12.69
C MET A 30 6.42 -4.70 -12.05
N GLY A 31 5.98 -3.65 -12.73
CA GLY A 31 4.85 -2.84 -12.31
C GLY A 31 3.61 -3.69 -12.10
N ARG A 32 3.22 -4.43 -13.14
CA ARG A 32 1.98 -5.21 -13.20
C ARG A 32 1.94 -6.38 -12.22
N HIS A 33 2.94 -7.27 -12.33
CA HIS A 33 2.91 -8.60 -11.73
C HIS A 33 3.56 -8.64 -10.35
N VAL A 34 4.48 -7.72 -10.04
CA VAL A 34 5.21 -7.73 -8.75
C VAL A 34 4.78 -6.57 -7.87
N LEU A 35 4.86 -5.33 -8.34
CA LEU A 35 4.53 -4.16 -7.51
C LEU A 35 3.02 -4.08 -7.24
N THR A 36 2.20 -4.20 -8.29
CA THR A 36 0.73 -4.20 -8.21
C THR A 36 0.10 -5.58 -8.40
N GLY A 37 0.90 -6.66 -8.29
CA GLY A 37 0.41 -8.02 -8.44
C GLY A 37 -0.71 -8.32 -7.44
N GLN A 38 -1.77 -8.98 -7.89
CA GLN A 38 -2.99 -9.21 -7.08
C GLN A 38 -2.99 -10.55 -6.36
N THR A 39 -1.99 -11.40 -6.62
CA THR A 39 -1.68 -12.59 -5.84
C THR A 39 -0.16 -12.76 -5.76
N GLN A 40 0.33 -13.58 -4.83
CA GLN A 40 1.77 -13.91 -4.80
C GLN A 40 2.18 -14.72 -6.04
N GLU A 41 1.31 -15.59 -6.57
CA GLU A 41 1.64 -16.48 -7.68
C GLU A 41 1.98 -15.66 -8.93
N GLU A 42 1.19 -14.62 -9.21
CA GLU A 42 1.46 -13.67 -10.31
C GLU A 42 2.88 -13.08 -10.21
N ALA A 43 3.30 -12.69 -9.01
CA ALA A 43 4.65 -12.16 -8.79
C ALA A 43 5.73 -13.24 -8.92
N LEU A 44 5.48 -14.42 -8.35
CA LEU A 44 6.44 -15.52 -8.35
C LEU A 44 6.75 -16.01 -9.76
N GLU A 45 5.79 -15.98 -10.70
CA GLU A 45 6.07 -16.41 -12.07
C GLU A 45 7.10 -15.48 -12.74
N PHE A 46 6.92 -14.17 -12.65
CA PHE A 46 7.87 -13.19 -13.19
C PHE A 46 9.23 -13.26 -12.47
N LEU A 47 9.22 -13.34 -11.13
CA LEU A 47 10.44 -13.39 -10.32
C LEU A 47 11.23 -14.68 -10.59
N SER A 48 10.55 -15.81 -10.71
CA SER A 48 11.14 -17.13 -11.01
C SER A 48 11.73 -17.18 -12.41
N ALA A 49 11.04 -16.60 -13.40
CA ALA A 49 11.56 -16.50 -14.77
C ALA A 49 12.92 -15.78 -14.83
N HIS A 50 13.16 -14.83 -13.92
CA HIS A 50 14.41 -14.08 -13.77
C HIS A 50 15.36 -14.63 -12.70
N GLU A 51 15.10 -15.82 -12.15
CA GLU A 51 15.92 -16.46 -11.10
C GLU A 51 16.14 -15.54 -9.88
N THR A 52 15.13 -14.74 -9.54
CA THR A 52 15.24 -13.73 -8.48
C THR A 52 15.22 -14.41 -7.12
N THR A 53 16.16 -14.08 -6.24
CA THR A 53 16.23 -14.68 -4.88
C THR A 53 15.82 -13.72 -3.78
N HIS A 54 15.95 -12.42 -4.02
CA HIS A 54 15.68 -11.38 -3.03
C HIS A 54 14.93 -10.22 -3.65
N TYR A 55 14.11 -9.55 -2.84
CA TYR A 55 13.34 -8.38 -3.21
C TYR A 55 13.59 -7.24 -2.23
N LEU A 56 14.07 -6.10 -2.74
CA LEU A 56 14.37 -4.90 -1.97
C LEU A 56 13.22 -3.91 -2.10
N ILE A 57 12.73 -3.42 -0.97
CA ILE A 57 11.68 -2.39 -0.89
C ILE A 57 12.15 -1.24 0.01
N VAL A 58 11.88 0.00 -0.42
CA VAL A 58 12.23 1.22 0.32
C VAL A 58 11.02 2.17 0.41
N ALA A 59 11.04 3.09 1.38
CA ALA A 59 9.90 3.97 1.67
C ALA A 59 9.53 4.92 0.53
N ASP A 60 10.49 5.28 -0.33
CA ASP A 60 10.25 6.14 -1.49
C ASP A 60 9.17 5.57 -2.43
N GLU A 61 8.99 4.25 -2.45
CA GLU A 61 7.99 3.59 -3.28
C GLU A 61 6.56 3.99 -2.91
N ILE A 62 6.32 4.48 -1.68
CA ILE A 62 5.02 5.07 -1.29
C ILE A 62 4.70 6.28 -2.18
N GLY A 63 5.68 7.17 -2.38
CA GLY A 63 5.52 8.36 -3.21
C GLY A 63 5.54 8.08 -4.71
N LYS A 64 6.06 6.91 -5.12
CA LYS A 64 6.14 6.47 -6.52
C LYS A 64 5.00 5.56 -6.94
N TYR A 65 4.09 5.20 -6.03
CA TYR A 65 3.00 4.25 -6.28
C TYR A 65 2.24 4.56 -7.56
N THR A 66 1.82 5.81 -7.75
CA THR A 66 1.10 6.27 -8.95
C THR A 66 1.86 6.01 -10.25
N ALA A 67 3.18 6.12 -10.24
CA ALA A 67 4.00 5.96 -11.44
C ALA A 67 4.09 4.48 -11.83
N TYR A 68 4.42 3.59 -10.89
CA TYR A 68 4.55 2.17 -11.21
C TYR A 68 3.20 1.47 -11.39
N SER A 69 2.14 1.96 -10.73
CA SER A 69 0.78 1.46 -10.94
C SER A 69 0.26 1.85 -12.32
N SER A 70 0.53 3.08 -12.78
CA SER A 70 0.25 3.51 -14.15
C SER A 70 1.05 2.69 -15.17
N ILE A 71 2.34 2.45 -14.91
CA ILE A 71 3.16 1.62 -15.79
C ILE A 71 2.61 0.19 -15.83
N GLY A 72 2.23 -0.42 -14.70
CA GLY A 72 1.72 -1.80 -14.66
C GLY A 72 0.30 -2.01 -15.17
N SER A 73 -0.41 -0.93 -15.51
CA SER A 73 -1.80 -1.01 -15.94
C SER A 73 -1.96 -1.43 -17.39
N ASP A 74 -3.13 -1.99 -17.71
CA ASP A 74 -3.64 -2.14 -19.06
C ASP A 74 -4.15 -0.81 -19.65
N ALA A 75 -4.76 -0.88 -20.85
CA ALA A 75 -5.30 0.28 -21.55
C ALA A 75 -6.46 0.98 -20.80
N ASP A 76 -7.13 0.26 -19.88
CA ASP A 76 -8.26 0.76 -19.10
C ASP A 76 -7.84 1.25 -17.70
N PHE A 77 -6.53 1.21 -17.40
CA PHE A 77 -5.93 1.60 -16.14
C PHE A 77 -6.28 0.66 -14.96
N ASP A 78 -6.38 -0.66 -15.20
CA ASP A 78 -6.81 -1.69 -14.24
C ASP A 78 -5.97 -1.82 -12.93
N ARG A 79 -4.81 -1.16 -12.85
CA ARG A 79 -3.95 -1.14 -11.65
C ARG A 79 -3.76 0.26 -11.09
N TYR A 80 -4.27 1.29 -11.77
CA TYR A 80 -3.86 2.66 -11.52
C TYR A 80 -4.42 3.18 -10.21
N SER A 81 -3.54 3.42 -9.24
CA SER A 81 -3.92 3.94 -7.93
C SER A 81 -2.80 4.77 -7.31
N TRP A 82 -3.01 5.26 -6.10
CA TRP A 82 -2.08 6.07 -5.31
C TRP A 82 -2.24 5.80 -3.82
N ILE A 83 -1.27 6.27 -3.04
CA ILE A 83 -1.32 6.24 -1.58
C ILE A 83 -1.27 7.69 -1.10
N THR A 84 -2.26 8.09 -0.33
CA THR A 84 -2.38 9.48 0.13
C THR A 84 -2.18 9.56 1.64
N PRO A 85 -1.31 10.46 2.13
CA PRO A 85 -1.24 10.74 3.55
C PRO A 85 -2.45 11.56 4.01
N PHE A 86 -3.13 11.09 5.04
CA PHE A 86 -4.12 11.84 5.81
C PHE A 86 -3.47 12.26 7.14
N ARG A 87 -3.74 13.48 7.58
CA ARG A 87 -3.21 14.02 8.85
C ARG A 87 -4.30 14.03 9.89
N ILE A 88 -3.95 13.67 11.13
CA ILE A 88 -4.91 13.80 12.22
C ILE A 88 -5.29 15.28 12.41
N ASN A 89 -6.58 15.57 12.61
CA ASN A 89 -7.09 16.90 12.89
C ASN A 89 -7.67 16.97 14.32
N PRO A 90 -6.89 17.44 15.30
CA PRO A 90 -7.34 17.58 16.69
C PRO A 90 -8.56 18.49 16.86
N THR A 91 -8.75 19.47 15.99
CA THR A 91 -9.87 20.43 16.10
C THR A 91 -11.22 19.84 15.73
N ARG A 92 -11.22 18.71 15.01
CA ARG A 92 -12.43 17.96 14.64
C ARG A 92 -12.63 16.70 15.45
N MET A 93 -11.74 16.41 16.39
CA MET A 93 -11.96 15.34 17.35
C MET A 93 -13.16 15.65 18.24
N GLN A 94 -13.92 14.61 18.57
CA GLN A 94 -15.12 14.75 19.39
C GLN A 94 -15.05 13.74 20.52
N GLU A 95 -15.01 14.26 21.75
CA GLU A 95 -15.26 13.43 22.94
C GLU A 95 -16.71 12.93 22.91
N ARG A 96 -16.86 11.64 23.19
CA ARG A 96 -18.13 10.97 23.40
C ARG A 96 -18.21 10.54 24.85
N ARG A 97 -19.41 10.13 25.27
CA ARG A 97 -19.66 9.68 26.65
C ARG A 97 -18.79 8.48 27.05
N ASP A 98 -18.40 7.67 26.08
CA ASP A 98 -17.74 6.37 26.18
C ASP A 98 -16.43 6.29 25.38
N GLY A 99 -15.98 7.40 24.79
CA GLY A 99 -14.82 7.36 23.91
C GLY A 99 -14.48 8.66 23.18
N LEU A 100 -13.75 8.53 22.08
CA LEU A 100 -13.25 9.62 21.25
C LEU A 100 -13.45 9.28 19.77
N THR A 101 -13.83 10.27 18.95
CA THR A 101 -13.71 10.16 17.49
C THR A 101 -12.41 10.80 17.04
N LEU A 102 -11.50 10.01 16.49
CA LEU A 102 -10.34 10.51 15.76
C LEU A 102 -10.76 10.89 14.34
N VAL A 103 -10.28 12.03 13.84
CA VAL A 103 -10.56 12.46 12.46
C VAL A 103 -9.24 12.70 11.77
N TYR A 104 -9.03 12.01 10.66
CA TYR A 104 -7.90 12.19 9.75
C TYR A 104 -8.40 12.89 8.49
N GLU A 105 -7.75 13.96 8.09
CA GLU A 105 -8.12 14.75 6.90
C GLU A 105 -7.05 14.62 5.81
N GLY A 106 -7.52 14.55 4.58
CA GLY A 106 -6.69 14.35 3.40
C GLY A 106 -7.51 14.55 2.13
N GLY A 107 -6.95 14.13 1.01
CA GLY A 107 -7.65 14.19 -0.27
C GLY A 107 -7.26 13.00 -1.11
N TYR A 108 -8.09 11.96 -1.09
CA TYR A 108 -7.93 10.81 -1.96
C TYR A 108 -8.96 10.93 -3.08
N VAL A 109 -8.52 11.25 -4.29
CA VAL A 109 -9.40 11.12 -5.46
C VAL A 109 -9.71 9.63 -5.64
N LEU A 110 -10.89 9.25 -6.13
CA LEU A 110 -11.17 7.82 -6.38
C LEU A 110 -10.41 7.34 -7.62
N ASP A 111 -9.78 6.19 -7.50
CA ASP A 111 -9.16 5.43 -8.59
C ASP A 111 -10.20 4.62 -9.40
N ASP A 112 -11.26 4.18 -8.73
CA ASP A 112 -12.38 3.44 -9.33
C ASP A 112 -13.76 4.06 -9.07
N ASP A 113 -14.74 3.64 -9.88
CA ASP A 113 -16.14 4.01 -9.67
C ASP A 113 -16.63 3.32 -8.39
N PHE A 114 -17.27 4.08 -7.49
CA PHE A 114 -17.83 3.54 -6.26
C PHE A 114 -19.33 3.80 -6.19
N ILE A 115 -20.11 2.79 -5.83
CA ILE A 115 -21.58 2.90 -5.74
C ILE A 115 -21.99 2.75 -4.28
N TRP A 116 -22.68 3.75 -3.76
CA TRP A 116 -23.19 3.76 -2.39
C TRP A 116 -24.60 4.34 -2.33
N ASP A 117 -25.52 3.61 -1.71
CA ASP A 117 -26.93 3.99 -1.56
C ASP A 117 -27.58 4.44 -2.89
N GLY A 118 -27.28 3.72 -3.98
CA GLY A 118 -27.78 4.02 -5.33
C GLY A 118 -27.15 5.25 -6.00
N ILE A 119 -26.16 5.89 -5.37
CA ILE A 119 -25.41 7.02 -5.92
C ILE A 119 -24.07 6.51 -6.46
N VAL A 120 -23.75 6.89 -7.70
CA VAL A 120 -22.44 6.65 -8.32
C VAL A 120 -21.50 7.79 -7.96
N PHE A 121 -20.35 7.45 -7.39
CA PHE A 121 -19.19 8.30 -7.14
C PHE A 121 -18.16 7.99 -8.23
N PRO A 122 -18.09 8.78 -9.31
CA PRO A 122 -17.28 8.42 -10.46
C PRO A 122 -15.79 8.54 -10.17
N LYS A 123 -15.00 7.62 -10.73
CA LYS A 123 -13.54 7.67 -10.70
C LYS A 123 -13.03 9.03 -11.19
N GLN A 124 -12.00 9.52 -10.53
CA GLN A 124 -11.37 10.82 -10.80
C GLN A 124 -12.25 12.08 -10.66
N GLN A 125 -13.53 11.95 -10.28
CA GLN A 125 -14.44 13.07 -10.06
C GLN A 125 -14.98 13.16 -8.63
N ALA A 126 -15.01 12.02 -7.94
CA ALA A 126 -15.27 11.92 -6.51
C ALA A 126 -13.97 11.72 -5.73
N GLY A 127 -14.03 11.95 -4.43
CA GLY A 127 -12.90 11.65 -3.54
C GLY A 127 -13.28 11.56 -2.07
N ILE A 128 -12.36 11.05 -1.27
CA ILE A 128 -12.45 10.96 0.19
C ILE A 128 -11.71 12.16 0.80
N ALA A 129 -12.44 12.93 1.62
CA ALA A 129 -11.92 14.12 2.29
C ALA A 129 -11.45 13.86 3.73
N SER A 130 -12.02 12.85 4.38
CA SER A 130 -11.63 12.49 5.75
C SER A 130 -11.96 11.05 6.09
N VAL A 131 -11.23 10.49 7.05
CA VAL A 131 -11.52 9.22 7.71
C VAL A 131 -11.82 9.51 9.19
N SER A 132 -12.95 9.02 9.68
CA SER A 132 -13.35 9.13 11.09
C SER A 132 -13.23 7.76 11.74
N ILE A 133 -12.52 7.68 12.86
CA ILE A 133 -12.26 6.43 13.59
C ILE A 133 -12.82 6.58 15.01
N PRO A 134 -13.94 5.90 15.29
CA PRO A 134 -14.42 5.72 16.65
C PRO A 134 -13.49 4.90 17.52
N VAL A 135 -13.26 5.37 18.73
CA VAL A 135 -12.41 4.71 19.72
C VAL A 135 -13.13 4.68 21.06
N LEU A 136 -13.34 3.49 21.61
CA LEU A 136 -13.80 3.30 22.99
C LEU A 136 -12.61 3.13 23.91
N GLN A 137 -12.68 3.78 25.08
CA GLN A 137 -11.73 3.57 26.16
C GLN A 137 -12.45 2.77 27.25
N SER A 138 -11.94 1.57 27.52
CA SER A 138 -12.38 0.76 28.65
C SER A 138 -11.17 0.43 29.53
N VAL A 139 -11.44 -0.01 30.76
CA VAL A 139 -10.40 -0.49 31.66
C VAL A 139 -10.62 -1.98 31.84
N ASP A 140 -9.57 -2.77 31.61
CA ASP A 140 -9.57 -4.18 31.95
C ASP A 140 -9.71 -4.33 33.47
N ASN A 141 -10.76 -5.01 33.90
CA ASN A 141 -11.06 -5.17 35.33
C ASN A 141 -10.08 -6.12 36.04
N GLU A 142 -9.31 -6.93 35.30
CA GLU A 142 -8.35 -7.90 35.87
C GLU A 142 -6.93 -7.33 35.94
N SER A 143 -6.46 -6.67 34.88
CA SER A 143 -5.11 -6.08 34.82
C SER A 143 -5.06 -4.61 35.24
N GLY A 144 -6.20 -3.90 35.20
CA GLY A 144 -6.26 -2.45 35.39
C GLY A 144 -5.73 -1.65 34.20
N GLU A 145 -5.43 -2.31 33.06
CA GLU A 145 -4.90 -1.65 31.87
C GLU A 145 -6.02 -0.96 31.06
N GLU A 146 -5.71 0.20 30.48
CA GLU A 146 -6.61 0.86 29.54
C GLU A 146 -6.63 0.10 28.22
N LEU A 147 -7.81 -0.40 27.85
CA LEU A 147 -8.08 -1.04 26.58
C LEU A 147 -8.66 -0.03 25.61
N ILE A 148 -7.99 0.11 24.47
CA ILE A 148 -8.44 0.91 23.34
C ILE A 148 -9.11 -0.03 22.34
N THR A 149 -10.41 0.15 22.10
CA THR A 149 -11.14 -0.61 21.09
C THR A 149 -11.55 0.31 19.95
N PHE A 150 -11.18 -0.06 18.72
CA PHE A 150 -11.65 0.64 17.53
C PHE A 150 -13.04 0.14 17.15
N GLU A 151 -13.99 1.05 16.96
CA GLU A 151 -15.28 0.72 16.34
C GLU A 151 -15.24 1.02 14.83
N GLN A 152 -16.30 0.64 14.12
CA GLN A 152 -16.45 0.81 12.68
C GLN A 152 -16.03 2.22 12.21
N PRO A 153 -14.92 2.35 11.47
CA PRO A 153 -14.51 3.62 10.91
C PRO A 153 -15.37 3.96 9.70
N SER A 154 -15.31 5.23 9.29
CA SER A 154 -16.01 5.72 8.09
C SER A 154 -15.15 6.69 7.29
N VAL A 155 -15.38 6.74 5.98
CA VAL A 155 -14.86 7.75 5.07
C VAL A 155 -15.93 8.76 4.71
N THR A 156 -15.53 10.02 4.57
CA THR A 156 -16.36 11.07 4.01
C THR A 156 -16.07 11.22 2.53
N LEU A 157 -16.91 10.62 1.69
CA LEU A 157 -16.90 10.81 0.25
C LEU A 157 -17.50 12.16 -0.12
N VAL A 158 -16.97 12.80 -1.15
CA VAL A 158 -17.43 14.09 -1.66
C VAL A 158 -17.57 14.00 -3.18
N TYR A 159 -18.77 14.30 -3.68
CA TYR A 159 -19.05 14.43 -5.11
C TYR A 159 -20.10 15.53 -5.34
N GLY A 160 -19.86 16.44 -6.28
CA GLY A 160 -20.80 17.54 -6.57
C GLY A 160 -21.14 18.43 -5.36
N GLY A 161 -20.21 18.57 -4.41
CA GLY A 161 -20.41 19.33 -3.16
C GLY A 161 -21.30 18.63 -2.12
N ARG A 162 -21.68 17.38 -2.34
CA ARG A 162 -22.49 16.58 -1.40
C ARG A 162 -21.59 15.57 -0.67
N PRO A 163 -21.43 15.69 0.65
CA PRO A 163 -20.71 14.68 1.42
C PRO A 163 -21.61 13.46 1.68
N ALA A 164 -21.03 12.26 1.66
CA ALA A 164 -21.63 11.02 2.09
C ALA A 164 -20.69 10.31 3.07
N GLN A 165 -21.21 9.82 4.19
CA GLN A 165 -20.45 8.95 5.09
C GLN A 165 -20.66 7.50 4.67
N VAL A 166 -19.55 6.77 4.55
CA VAL A 166 -19.54 5.37 4.15
C VAL A 166 -18.65 4.61 5.12
N PRO A 167 -19.04 3.42 5.61
CA PRO A 167 -18.16 2.57 6.40
C PRO A 167 -16.84 2.32 5.68
N LEU A 168 -15.73 2.32 6.42
CA LEU A 168 -14.42 1.89 5.92
C LEU A 168 -14.14 0.49 6.43
N GLU A 169 -13.78 -0.44 5.56
CA GLU A 169 -13.72 -1.85 5.96
C GLU A 169 -12.43 -2.24 6.70
N CYS A 170 -11.37 -1.43 6.63
CA CYS A 170 -10.06 -1.81 7.16
C CYS A 170 -9.32 -0.66 7.86
N LEU A 171 -8.68 -0.99 8.99
CA LEU A 171 -7.61 -0.20 9.60
C LEU A 171 -6.37 -1.07 9.78
N TYR A 172 -5.20 -0.49 9.54
CA TYR A 172 -3.93 -1.08 9.97
C TYR A 172 -3.34 -0.23 11.08
N VAL A 173 -3.22 -0.78 12.27
CA VAL A 173 -2.81 -0.05 13.47
C VAL A 173 -2.04 -0.99 14.39
N ASN A 174 -0.96 -0.50 15.00
CA ASN A 174 -0.12 -1.26 15.93
C ASN A 174 0.41 -2.59 15.36
N GLY A 175 0.67 -2.66 14.06
CA GLY A 175 1.17 -3.87 13.39
C GLY A 175 0.08 -4.88 13.04
N GLU A 176 -1.19 -4.57 13.30
CA GLU A 176 -2.31 -5.47 13.03
C GLU A 176 -3.29 -4.87 12.03
N MET A 177 -3.87 -5.73 11.20
CA MET A 177 -4.96 -5.38 10.30
C MET A 177 -6.30 -5.74 10.92
N VAL A 178 -7.14 -4.74 11.17
CA VAL A 178 -8.49 -4.90 11.72
C VAL A 178 -9.50 -4.74 10.59
N TRP A 179 -10.25 -5.79 10.33
CA TRP A 179 -11.37 -5.80 9.39
C TRP A 179 -12.68 -5.59 10.12
N PHE A 180 -13.49 -4.66 9.63
CA PHE A 180 -14.77 -4.32 10.22
C PHE A 180 -15.92 -4.96 9.44
N PRO A 181 -17.03 -5.31 10.12
CA PRO A 181 -18.09 -6.13 9.53
C PRO A 181 -19.07 -5.36 8.65
N GLU A 182 -19.21 -4.03 8.78
CA GLU A 182 -20.13 -3.28 7.93
C GLU A 182 -19.51 -3.06 6.55
N GLU A 183 -20.23 -3.49 5.51
CA GLU A 183 -19.84 -3.29 4.12
C GLU A 183 -19.79 -1.79 3.78
N GLY A 184 -18.78 -1.40 3.01
CA GLY A 184 -18.62 -0.01 2.62
C GLY A 184 -17.50 0.17 1.61
N TYR A 185 -16.63 1.14 1.89
CA TYR A 185 -15.46 1.37 1.06
C TYR A 185 -14.36 0.35 1.42
N LYS A 186 -13.98 -0.47 0.45
CA LYS A 186 -13.02 -1.59 0.58
C LYS A 186 -11.55 -1.15 0.64
N GLY A 187 -11.30 0.07 1.08
CA GLY A 187 -9.96 0.59 1.35
C GLY A 187 -9.49 0.28 2.76
N CYS A 188 -8.24 0.63 3.04
CA CYS A 188 -7.66 0.57 4.37
C CYS A 188 -6.94 1.87 4.72
N LEU A 189 -6.99 2.26 5.99
CA LEU A 189 -6.13 3.32 6.52
C LEU A 189 -5.04 2.70 7.41
N ARG A 190 -3.77 2.84 7.02
CA ARG A 190 -2.63 2.53 7.91
C ARG A 190 -2.30 3.72 8.79
N ILE A 191 -2.47 3.59 10.09
CA ILE A 191 -2.06 4.61 11.06
C ILE A 191 -0.53 4.55 11.21
N ILE A 192 0.12 5.71 11.14
CA ILE A 192 1.56 5.86 11.31
C ILE A 192 1.88 6.98 12.32
N PRO A 193 2.99 6.87 13.06
CA PRO A 193 3.40 7.92 13.97
C PRO A 193 3.90 9.16 13.23
N THR A 194 3.85 10.31 13.90
CA THR A 194 4.66 11.49 13.54
C THR A 194 5.90 11.56 14.42
N LEU A 195 7.02 11.97 13.84
CA LEU A 195 8.29 12.14 14.55
C LEU A 195 8.63 13.63 14.70
N GLN A 196 9.15 14.01 15.87
CA GLN A 196 9.71 15.33 16.11
C GLN A 196 11.10 15.49 15.50
N GLY A 197 11.61 16.73 15.41
CA GLY A 197 12.93 17.05 14.82
C GLY A 197 14.13 16.28 15.38
N SER A 198 14.02 15.69 16.57
CA SER A 198 15.05 14.85 17.19
C SER A 198 14.94 13.35 16.82
N GLY A 199 13.99 12.96 15.97
CA GLY A 199 13.71 11.56 15.60
C GLY A 199 12.86 10.77 16.61
N GLN A 200 12.43 11.36 17.73
CA GLN A 200 11.54 10.70 18.67
C GLN A 200 10.08 10.75 18.20
N ILE A 201 9.27 9.77 18.62
CA ILE A 201 7.82 9.76 18.34
C ILE A 201 7.18 10.95 19.05
N GLU A 202 6.56 11.84 18.28
CA GLU A 202 5.77 12.97 18.77
C GLU A 202 4.33 12.54 19.04
N ASN A 203 3.72 11.83 18.09
CA ASN A 203 2.37 11.31 18.20
C ASN A 203 2.28 9.92 17.55
N PRO A 204 1.98 8.84 18.31
CA PRO A 204 1.91 7.48 17.76
C PRO A 204 0.77 7.28 16.74
N ILE A 205 -0.25 8.14 16.76
CA ILE A 205 -1.41 8.12 15.87
C ILE A 205 -1.46 9.38 14.98
N GLY A 206 -0.29 9.94 14.65
CA GLY A 206 -0.22 11.29 14.06
C GLY A 206 -0.70 11.43 12.61
N ALA A 207 -0.57 10.38 11.80
CA ALA A 207 -1.01 10.39 10.41
C ALA A 207 -1.57 9.03 9.99
N GLY A 208 -2.22 9.00 8.83
CA GLY A 208 -2.68 7.79 8.18
C GLY A 208 -2.21 7.73 6.74
N LEU A 209 -1.96 6.55 6.20
CA LEU A 209 -1.77 6.30 4.78
C LEU A 209 -3.02 5.61 4.26
N PHE A 210 -3.77 6.30 3.41
CA PHE A 210 -4.97 5.74 2.82
C PHE A 210 -4.62 4.95 1.56
N VAL A 211 -5.19 3.74 1.49
CA VAL A 211 -4.98 2.75 0.43
C VAL A 211 -6.36 2.30 -0.05
N SER A 212 -6.62 2.31 -1.36
CA SER A 212 -7.87 1.80 -1.94
C SER A 212 -7.94 0.27 -1.96
N GLU A 213 -9.02 -0.27 -2.52
CA GLU A 213 -9.17 -1.72 -2.71
C GLU A 213 -8.01 -2.31 -3.54
N ASP A 214 -7.64 -1.69 -4.66
CA ASP A 214 -6.53 -2.14 -5.50
C ASP A 214 -5.19 -2.07 -4.77
N GLY A 215 -4.97 -0.99 -4.03
CA GLY A 215 -3.80 -0.88 -3.18
C GLY A 215 -3.79 -1.94 -2.07
N VAL A 216 -4.93 -2.30 -1.48
CA VAL A 216 -4.99 -3.36 -0.47
C VAL A 216 -4.66 -4.74 -1.04
N ARG A 217 -4.93 -4.93 -2.33
CA ARG A 217 -4.62 -6.17 -3.06
C ARG A 217 -3.25 -6.18 -3.74
N ALA A 218 -2.47 -5.11 -3.71
CA ALA A 218 -1.15 -5.13 -4.33
C ALA A 218 -0.10 -5.85 -3.46
N LEU A 219 0.76 -6.69 -4.05
CA LEU A 219 1.81 -7.40 -3.31
C LEU A 219 2.75 -6.45 -2.56
N TRP A 220 3.19 -5.35 -3.20
CA TRP A 220 4.11 -4.40 -2.57
C TRP A 220 3.54 -3.82 -1.28
N THR A 221 2.26 -3.45 -1.26
CA THR A 221 1.57 -2.92 -0.08
C THR A 221 1.45 -3.99 0.98
N ASN A 222 1.16 -5.24 0.62
CA ASN A 222 1.07 -6.34 1.58
C ASN A 222 2.42 -6.67 2.24
N LEU A 223 3.52 -6.63 1.49
CA LEU A 223 4.86 -6.82 2.05
C LEU A 223 5.30 -5.62 2.89
N TYR A 224 5.13 -4.39 2.38
CA TYR A 224 5.75 -3.20 2.97
C TYR A 224 4.82 -2.37 3.87
N LEU A 225 3.60 -2.08 3.40
CA LEU A 225 2.60 -1.31 4.16
C LEU A 225 1.74 -2.16 5.10
N PHE A 226 1.64 -3.48 4.93
CA PHE A 226 0.91 -4.32 5.88
C PHE A 226 1.79 -5.37 6.53
N GLU A 227 3.08 -5.41 6.18
CA GLU A 227 4.10 -6.21 6.87
C GLU A 227 3.69 -7.68 7.00
N GLN A 228 3.05 -8.22 5.95
CA GLN A 228 2.49 -9.57 5.86
C GLN A 228 1.29 -9.87 6.76
N ASN A 229 0.69 -8.88 7.42
CA ASN A 229 -0.43 -9.07 8.34
C ASN A 229 -1.82 -8.96 7.68
N ASN A 230 -1.91 -8.93 6.35
CA ASN A 230 -3.21 -8.98 5.67
C ASN A 230 -3.68 -10.43 5.53
N PRO A 231 -4.69 -10.88 6.30
CA PRO A 231 -5.15 -12.28 6.23
C PRO A 231 -5.85 -12.63 4.90
N LYS A 232 -6.18 -11.63 4.07
CA LYS A 232 -6.82 -11.81 2.77
C LYS A 232 -5.83 -11.88 1.61
N PHE A 233 -4.52 -11.78 1.86
CA PHE A 233 -3.50 -11.79 0.82
C PHE A 233 -2.33 -12.69 1.24
N ASP A 234 -2.06 -13.74 0.46
CA ASP A 234 -0.95 -14.64 0.74
C ASP A 234 0.39 -13.97 0.40
N THR A 235 1.32 -13.98 1.34
CA THR A 235 2.71 -13.53 1.15
C THR A 235 3.71 -14.56 1.67
N SER A 236 3.28 -15.80 1.89
CA SER A 236 4.06 -16.87 2.51
C SER A 236 5.34 -17.22 1.74
N ALA A 237 5.38 -16.92 0.44
CA ALA A 237 6.58 -17.08 -0.38
C ALA A 237 7.66 -16.01 -0.11
N PHE A 238 7.43 -15.04 0.77
CA PHE A 238 8.40 -13.98 1.08
C PHE A 238 8.76 -14.02 2.56
N SER A 239 10.05 -13.95 2.88
CA SER A 239 10.55 -13.92 4.25
C SER A 239 11.42 -12.69 4.47
N LEU A 240 11.10 -11.87 5.47
CA LEU A 240 11.92 -10.71 5.81
C LEU A 240 13.28 -11.17 6.35
N VAL A 241 14.36 -10.87 5.64
CA VAL A 241 15.74 -11.23 6.05
C VAL A 241 16.55 -10.02 6.50
N TYR A 242 16.09 -8.81 6.19
CA TYR A 242 16.67 -7.56 6.67
C TYR A 242 15.61 -6.45 6.72
N GLY A 243 15.61 -5.67 7.80
CA GLY A 243 14.77 -4.49 7.98
C GLY A 243 15.47 -3.45 8.85
N GLU A 244 15.35 -2.18 8.49
CA GLU A 244 15.92 -1.06 9.25
C GLU A 244 14.96 -0.51 10.33
N ASP A 245 13.85 -1.19 10.62
CA ASP A 245 12.83 -0.71 11.56
C ASP A 245 13.45 -0.37 12.95
N ASP A 246 14.39 -1.19 13.43
CA ASP A 246 15.07 -1.03 14.73
C ASP A 246 16.26 -0.05 14.70
N THR A 247 16.84 0.21 13.52
CA THR A 247 18.09 0.99 13.37
C THR A 247 17.87 2.37 12.78
N PHE A 248 16.72 2.60 12.13
CA PHE A 248 16.36 3.87 11.49
C PHE A 248 15.06 4.42 12.07
N ALA A 249 13.92 3.97 11.56
CA ALA A 249 12.59 4.35 12.00
C ALA A 249 11.55 3.42 11.33
N PRO A 250 10.42 3.14 11.99
CA PRO A 250 9.26 2.57 11.31
C PRO A 250 8.70 3.56 10.27
N ILE A 251 7.77 3.10 9.43
CA ILE A 251 7.06 4.00 8.49
C ILE A 251 6.39 5.11 9.31
N SER A 252 6.79 6.36 9.05
CA SER A 252 6.46 7.51 9.89
C SER A 252 6.33 8.78 9.06
N MET A 253 5.64 9.77 9.61
CA MET A 253 5.61 11.14 9.10
C MET A 253 6.65 11.99 9.81
N TYR A 254 7.64 12.52 9.08
CA TYR A 254 8.69 13.39 9.60
C TYR A 254 8.77 14.69 8.78
N GLN A 255 8.54 15.83 9.45
CA GLN A 255 8.54 17.16 8.81
C GLN A 255 7.65 17.24 7.55
N GLY A 256 6.50 16.55 7.58
CA GLY A 256 5.53 16.52 6.47
C GLY A 256 5.92 15.60 5.31
N ARG A 257 6.98 14.80 5.45
CA ARG A 257 7.39 13.76 4.51
C ARG A 257 7.20 12.39 5.13
N ILE A 258 6.92 11.40 4.29
CA ILE A 258 6.92 10.01 4.73
C ILE A 258 8.37 9.54 4.71
N ILE A 259 8.80 8.91 5.80
CA ILE A 259 10.05 8.17 5.91
C ILE A 259 9.73 6.74 6.33
N GLY A 260 10.65 5.82 6.09
CA GLY A 260 10.48 4.45 6.52
C GLY A 260 11.74 3.63 6.24
N PRO A 261 11.76 2.39 6.74
CA PRO A 261 12.94 1.54 6.71
C PRO A 261 13.14 0.91 5.33
N GLN A 262 14.37 0.53 5.01
CA GLN A 262 14.61 -0.39 3.91
C GLN A 262 14.31 -1.82 4.38
N LYS A 263 13.68 -2.62 3.51
CA LYS A 263 13.34 -4.03 3.78
C LYS A 263 13.84 -4.91 2.63
N ILE A 264 14.49 -6.02 2.98
CA ILE A 264 14.89 -7.06 2.02
C ILE A 264 14.17 -8.35 2.37
N TRP A 265 13.50 -8.90 1.38
CA TRP A 265 12.73 -10.13 1.46
C TRP A 265 13.45 -11.22 0.68
N GLU A 266 13.68 -12.38 1.28
CA GLU A 266 14.06 -13.60 0.60
C GLU A 266 12.82 -14.23 -0.04
N ILE A 267 12.96 -14.74 -1.26
CA ILE A 267 11.88 -15.37 -2.03
C ILE A 267 12.01 -16.89 -1.92
N ASN A 268 11.01 -17.50 -1.31
CA ASN A 268 10.87 -18.94 -1.14
C ASN A 268 9.87 -19.47 -2.16
N TYR A 269 10.37 -19.95 -3.30
CA TYR A 269 9.53 -20.60 -4.29
C TYR A 269 8.96 -21.91 -3.71
N PRO A 270 7.63 -22.15 -3.81
CA PRO A 270 7.03 -23.41 -3.38
C PRO A 270 7.70 -24.63 -4.04
N GLU A 271 7.75 -25.76 -3.35
CA GLU A 271 8.33 -26.98 -3.91
C GLU A 271 7.60 -27.39 -5.20
N GLY A 272 8.35 -27.62 -6.27
CA GLY A 272 7.79 -27.93 -7.59
C GLY A 272 7.17 -26.74 -8.32
N PHE A 273 7.33 -25.51 -7.83
CA PHE A 273 6.92 -24.31 -8.54
C PHE A 273 7.63 -24.26 -9.90
N THR A 274 6.84 -24.22 -10.97
CA THR A 274 7.32 -24.15 -12.34
C THR A 274 6.46 -23.18 -13.11
N VAL A 275 7.11 -22.41 -13.98
CA VAL A 275 6.44 -21.54 -14.95
C VAL A 275 6.50 -22.27 -16.29
N ASP A 276 5.38 -22.36 -17.00
CA ASP A 276 5.37 -22.99 -18.31
C ASP A 276 6.27 -22.20 -19.29
N GLU A 277 6.77 -22.90 -20.31
CA GLU A 277 7.76 -22.32 -21.21
C GLU A 277 7.22 -21.12 -21.98
N GLU A 278 5.94 -21.10 -22.35
CA GLU A 278 5.34 -19.96 -23.06
C GLU A 278 5.32 -18.72 -22.18
N THR A 279 4.88 -18.86 -20.94
CA THR A 279 4.86 -17.79 -19.94
C THR A 279 6.27 -17.32 -19.59
N LYS A 280 7.23 -18.24 -19.44
CA LYS A 280 8.63 -17.90 -19.20
C LYS A 280 9.23 -17.08 -20.35
N GLN A 281 8.96 -17.47 -21.60
CA GLN A 281 9.41 -16.71 -22.77
C GLN A 281 8.75 -15.32 -22.82
N LYS A 282 7.48 -15.19 -22.41
CA LYS A 282 6.82 -13.89 -22.28
C LYS A 282 7.47 -13.03 -21.22
N TYR A 283 7.90 -13.55 -20.08
CA TYR A 283 8.56 -12.74 -19.05
C TYR A 283 10.01 -12.36 -19.41
N LEU A 284 10.70 -13.19 -20.20
CA LEU A 284 12.07 -12.93 -20.66
C LEU A 284 12.14 -12.17 -22.00
N GLY A 285 11.00 -11.88 -22.63
CA GLY A 285 10.93 -11.20 -23.92
C GLY A 285 11.36 -9.74 -23.86
N GLY A 286 11.50 -9.12 -25.04
CA GLY A 286 11.97 -7.75 -25.19
C GLY A 286 10.86 -6.70 -25.36
N ASN A 287 11.26 -5.51 -25.80
CA ASN A 287 10.36 -4.37 -26.00
C ASN A 287 9.33 -4.60 -27.13
N GLU A 288 9.54 -5.59 -27.99
CA GLU A 288 8.58 -6.02 -29.00
C GLU A 288 7.29 -6.62 -28.43
N LEU A 289 7.30 -6.99 -27.15
CA LEU A 289 6.11 -7.47 -26.42
C LEU A 289 5.45 -6.36 -25.59
N LEU A 290 5.93 -5.12 -25.66
CA LEU A 290 5.22 -4.01 -25.05
C LEU A 290 3.82 -3.88 -25.67
N PRO A 291 2.78 -3.71 -24.85
CA PRO A 291 1.45 -3.44 -25.37
C PRO A 291 1.40 -2.17 -26.23
N ASP A 292 0.64 -2.21 -27.32
CA ASP A 292 0.57 -1.10 -28.30
C ASP A 292 0.15 0.23 -27.67
N TYR A 293 -0.73 0.18 -26.65
CA TYR A 293 -1.22 1.38 -25.96
C TYR A 293 -0.11 2.18 -25.24
N PHE A 294 1.09 1.60 -25.02
CA PHE A 294 2.25 2.36 -24.53
C PHE A 294 2.76 3.40 -25.53
N PHE A 295 2.47 3.22 -26.82
CA PHE A 295 2.88 4.13 -27.89
C PHE A 295 1.76 5.09 -28.28
N ASP A 296 0.52 4.81 -27.85
CA ASP A 296 -0.66 5.64 -28.06
C ASP A 296 -0.68 6.78 -27.03
N VAL A 297 0.27 7.71 -27.15
CA VAL A 297 0.26 8.95 -26.38
C VAL A 297 -0.74 9.92 -27.06
N ASN A 298 -1.93 10.06 -26.49
CA ASN A 298 -2.85 11.17 -26.80
C ASN A 298 -2.51 12.41 -25.98
#